data_AF-A0A554K8W3-F1
#
_entry.id   AF-A0A554K8W3-F1
#
_cell.length_a   1.000
_cell.length_b   1.000
_cell.length_c   1.000
_cell.angle_alpha   90.00
_cell.angle_beta   90.00
_cell.angle_gamma   90.00
#
_symmetry.space_group_name_H-M   'P 1'
#
loop_
_entity.id
_entity.type
_entity.pdbx_description
1 polymer ?
#
loop_
_entity_poly.entity_id
_entity_poly.type
_entity_poly.pdbx_seq_one_letter_code
_entity_poly.pdbx_strand_id
1 'polypeptide(L)' 'MTTPEQNFGKLMQQLQEIVDWYEQQEELDLEEGLKKAKHAAELIRQCAQRLSQLENEFVKIKADLEAASGPAPDPNSAE' A
#
# COMPACT_ATOMS: atom_id res chain seq x y z
N MET A 1 3.09 -11.55 -13.77
CA MET A 1 4.47 -11.06 -13.57
C MET A 1 4.37 -9.66 -13.00
N THR A 2 4.47 -9.50 -11.68
CA THR A 2 4.53 -8.18 -11.04
C THR A 2 5.93 -7.62 -11.24
N THR A 3 6.04 -6.55 -12.02
CA THR A 3 7.31 -5.88 -12.32
C THR A 3 8.01 -5.48 -11.01
N PRO A 4 9.29 -5.81 -10.81
CA PRO A 4 10.02 -5.60 -9.54
C PRO A 4 10.25 -4.13 -9.17
N GLU A 5 9.91 -3.18 -10.04
CA GLU A 5 10.39 -1.81 -9.91
C GLU A 5 9.65 -0.94 -8.88
N GLN A 6 8.49 -1.36 -8.36
CA GLN A 6 7.64 -0.56 -7.46
C GLN A 6 6.83 -1.46 -6.48
N ASN A 7 7.50 -2.24 -5.63
CA ASN A 7 6.81 -2.91 -4.52
C ASN A 7 6.64 -1.96 -3.32
N PHE A 8 5.71 -2.26 -2.42
CA PHE A 8 5.40 -1.40 -1.26
C PHE A 8 6.64 -1.07 -0.41
N GLY A 9 7.53 -2.05 -0.21
CA GLY A 9 8.78 -1.85 0.53
C GLY A 9 9.70 -0.81 -0.11
N LYS A 10 9.83 -0.82 -1.45
CA LYS A 10 10.64 0.16 -2.18
C LYS A 10 10.05 1.57 -2.10
N LEU A 11 8.73 1.71 -2.20
CA LEU A 11 8.06 3.00 -2.02
C LEU A 11 8.32 3.60 -0.62
N MET A 12 8.25 2.75 0.41
CA MET A 12 8.58 3.15 1.78
C MET A 12 10.05 3.53 1.95
N GLN A 13 10.97 2.80 1.30
CA GLN A 13 12.39 3.17 1.30
C GLN A 13 12.63 4.55 0.67
N GLN A 14 12.00 4.84 -0.47
CA GLN A 14 12.13 6.15 -1.11
C GLN A 14 11.54 7.29 -0.27
N LEU A 15 10.46 7.03 0.48
CA LEU A 15 9.93 7.99 1.44
C LEU A 15 10.91 8.25 2.59
N GLN A 16 11.56 7.19 3.11
CA GLN A 16 12.58 7.32 4.13
C GLN A 16 13.79 8.14 3.64
N GLU A 17 14.26 7.89 2.41
CA GLU A 17 15.35 8.68 1.81
C GLU A 17 15.02 10.17 1.70
N ILE A 18 13.75 10.52 1.49
CA ILE A 18 13.31 11.92 1.50
C ILE A 18 13.37 12.50 2.91
N VAL A 19 12.90 11.77 3.93
CA VAL A 19 12.98 12.19 5.34
C VAL A 19 14.43 12.38 5.76
N ASP A 20 15.27 11.39 5.49
CA ASP A 20 16.70 11.42 5.81
C ASP A 20 17.38 12.63 5.17
N TRP A 21 17.02 12.97 3.92
CA TRP A 21 17.52 14.18 3.28
C TRP A 21 17.16 15.44 4.05
N TYR A 22 15.90 15.59 4.51
CA TYR A 22 15.48 16.76 5.29
C TYR A 22 16.22 16.86 6.63
N GLU A 23 16.45 15.74 7.30
CA GLU A 23 17.13 15.69 8.60
C GLU A 23 18.63 16.00 8.49
N GLN A 24 19.24 15.75 7.33
CA GLN A 24 20.65 16.02 7.08
C GLN A 24 20.95 17.48 6.68
N GLN A 25 19.93 18.32 6.46
CA GLN A 25 20.16 19.71 6.07
C GLN A 25 20.44 20.59 7.30
N GLU A 26 21.64 21.18 7.34
CA GLU A 26 21.98 22.23 8.32
C GLU A 26 21.26 23.55 7.99
N GLU A 27 21.16 23.88 6.70
CA GLU A 27 20.35 24.97 6.18
C GLU A 27 19.49 24.44 5.02
N LEU A 28 18.18 24.70 5.10
CA LEU A 28 17.22 24.10 4.17
C LEU A 28 17.20 24.85 2.83
N ASP A 29 17.58 24.17 1.74
CA ASP A 29 17.26 24.63 0.39
C ASP A 29 15.75 24.50 0.12
N LEU A 30 15.07 25.65 0.02
CA LEU A 30 13.62 25.69 -0.17
C LEU A 30 13.16 25.16 -1.53
N GLU A 31 13.95 25.34 -2.59
CA GLU A 31 13.59 24.87 -3.92
C GLU A 31 13.69 23.34 -3.98
N GLU A 32 14.77 22.78 -3.46
CA GLU A 32 14.97 21.34 -3.39
C GLU A 32 14.01 20.68 -2.40
N GLY A 33 13.75 21.34 -1.26
CA GLY A 33 12.70 20.93 -0.34
C GLY A 33 11.34 20.85 -1.03
N LEU A 34 10.95 21.86 -1.81
CA LEU A 34 9.67 21.81 -2.53
C LEU A 34 9.62 20.67 -3.57
N LYS A 35 10.74 20.36 -4.26
CA LYS A 35 10.83 19.23 -5.18
C LYS A 35 10.64 17.89 -4.45
N LYS A 36 11.29 17.72 -3.30
CA LYS A 36 11.19 16.48 -2.49
C LYS A 36 9.81 16.31 -1.86
N ALA A 37 9.18 17.38 -1.39
CA ALA A 37 7.79 17.34 -0.91
C ALA A 37 6.82 16.88 -2.00
N LYS A 38 6.96 17.40 -3.23
CA LYS A 38 6.15 16.96 -4.39
C LYS A 38 6.39 15.49 -4.72
N HIS A 39 7.64 15.03 -4.67
CA HIS A 39 7.97 13.64 -4.92
C HIS A 39 7.39 12.71 -3.84
N ALA A 40 7.52 13.09 -2.56
CA ALA A 40 6.91 12.36 -1.45
C ALA A 40 5.39 12.25 -1.60
N ALA A 41 4.71 13.33 -2.00
CA ALA A 41 3.27 13.30 -2.26
C ALA A 41 2.89 12.26 -3.33
N GLU A 42 3.70 12.13 -4.38
CA GLU A 42 3.46 11.12 -5.42
C GLU A 42 3.74 9.70 -4.94
N LEU A 43 4.79 9.48 -4.16
CA LEU A 43 5.08 8.18 -3.54
C LEU A 43 3.94 7.74 -2.59
N ILE A 44 3.40 8.68 -1.80
CA ILE A 44 2.27 8.40 -0.90
C ILE A 44 1.02 7.97 -1.68
N ARG A 45 0.73 8.62 -2.82
CA ARG A 45 -0.39 8.20 -3.69
C ARG A 45 -0.20 6.79 -4.21
N GLN A 46 1.00 6.46 -4.65
CA GLN A 46 1.33 5.12 -5.12
C GLN A 46 1.20 4.08 -4.01
N CYS A 47 1.65 4.39 -2.79
CA CYS A 47 1.44 3.54 -1.61
C CYS A 47 -0.06 3.29 -1.36
N ALA A 48 -0.87 4.34 -1.35
CA ALA A 48 -2.31 4.24 -1.11
C ALA A 48 -3.00 3.37 -2.18
N GLN A 49 -2.66 3.57 -3.45
CA GLN A 49 -3.17 2.74 -4.55
C GLN A 49 -2.78 1.28 -4.37
N ARG A 50 -1.52 1.02 -3.98
CA ARG A 50 -1.04 -0.35 -3.76
C ARG A 50 -1.77 -1.03 -2.61
N LEU A 51 -1.98 -0.34 -1.50
CA LEU A 51 -2.74 -0.85 -0.35
C LEU A 51 -4.18 -1.20 -0.75
N SER A 52 -4.85 -0.33 -1.50
CA SER A 52 -6.20 -0.61 -2.00
C SER A 52 -6.26 -1.84 -2.91
N GLN A 53 -5.24 -2.06 -3.76
CA GLN A 53 -5.15 -3.28 -4.56
C GLN A 53 -5.00 -4.52 -3.68
N LEU A 54 -4.14 -4.48 -2.67
CA LEU A 54 -3.95 -5.58 -1.72
C LEU A 54 -5.24 -5.88 -0.95
N GLU A 55 -5.94 -4.85 -0.45
CA GLU A 55 -7.22 -5.00 0.25
C GLU A 55 -8.25 -5.75 -0.62
N ASN A 56 -8.36 -5.37 -1.89
CA ASN A 56 -9.25 -6.04 -2.83
C ASN A 56 -8.87 -7.52 -3.07
N GLU A 57 -7.58 -7.85 -3.09
CA GLU A 57 -7.11 -9.23 -3.18
C GLU A 57 -7.48 -10.03 -1.93
N PHE A 58 -7.32 -9.45 -0.73
CA PHE A 58 -7.74 -10.10 0.52
C PHE A 58 -9.26 -10.36 0.57
N VAL A 59 -10.07 -9.41 0.10
CA VAL A 59 -11.53 -9.58 0.03
C VAL A 59 -11.91 -10.76 -0.87
N LYS A 60 -11.26 -10.89 -2.03
CA LYS A 60 -11.49 -12.03 -2.94
C LYS A 60 -11.09 -13.36 -2.31
N ILE A 61 -9.92 -13.41 -1.68
CA ILE A 61 -9.46 -14.63 -0.98
C ILE A 61 -10.46 -15.02 0.10
N LYS A 62 -10.97 -14.07 0.88
CA LYS A 62 -12.00 -14.34 1.90
C LYS A 62 -13.26 -14.94 1.27
N ALA A 63 -13.77 -14.33 0.20
CA ALA A 63 -14.96 -14.82 -0.50
C ALA A 63 -14.77 -16.23 -1.07
N ASP A 64 -13.61 -16.52 -1.67
CA ASP A 64 -13.28 -17.85 -2.19
C ASP A 64 -13.23 -18.89 -1.07
N LEU A 65 -12.67 -18.56 0.10
CA LEU A 65 -12.63 -19.44 1.26
C LEU A 65 -14.03 -19.70 1.85
N GLU A 66 -14.89 -18.68 1.90
CA GLU A 66 -16.29 -18.81 2.33
C GLU A 66 -17.09 -19.68 1.35
N ALA A 67 -16.91 -19.49 0.04
CA ALA A 67 -17.54 -20.31 -0.99
C ALA A 67 -17.05 -21.77 -0.98
N ALA A 68 -15.75 -21.99 -0.75
CA ALA A 68 -15.15 -23.33 -0.67
C ALA A 68 -15.59 -24.10 0.58
N SER A 69 -16.04 -23.42 1.64
CA SER A 69 -16.48 -24.03 2.89
C SER A 69 -17.95 -24.51 2.86
N GLY A 70 -18.67 -24.34 1.73
CA GLY A 70 -20.09 -24.66 1.59
C GLY A 70 -21.01 -23.70 2.36
N PRO A 71 -22.30 -23.58 1.99
CA PRO A 71 -23.24 -22.81 2.80
C PRO A 71 -23.28 -23.41 4.21
N ALA A 72 -23.26 -22.57 5.24
CA ALA A 72 -23.50 -23.03 6.61
C ALA A 72 -24.75 -23.92 6.63
N PRO A 73 -24.74 -25.07 7.32
CA PRO A 73 -25.92 -25.92 7.40
C PRO A 73 -27.09 -25.08 7.88
N ASP A 74 -28.16 -25.06 7.09
CA ASP A 74 -29.36 -24.31 7.41
C ASP A 74 -29.86 -24.78 8.80
N PRO A 75 -29.91 -23.89 9.81
CA PRO A 75 -30.24 -24.27 11.18
C PRO A 75 -31.70 -24.73 11.33
N ASN A 76 -32.51 -24.62 10.27
CA ASN A 76 -33.91 -24.99 10.21
C ASN A 76 -34.18 -26.20 9.27
N SER A 77 -33.14 -26.89 8.78
CA SER A 77 -33.29 -28.14 8.01
C SER A 77 -33.39 -29.40 8.89
N ALA A 78 -33.47 -29.23 10.21
CA ALA A 78 -33.81 -30.30 11.14
C ALA A 78 -35.26 -30.16 11.58
N GLU A 79 -36.20 -30.46 10.69
CA GLU A 79 -37.53 -31.05 10.99
C GLU A 79 -38.29 -31.40 9.70
#